data_AF-A0A842T8D9-F1
#
_entry.id   AF-A0A842T8D9-F1
#
_cell.length_a   1.000
_cell.length_b   1.000
_cell.length_c   1.000
_cell.angle_alpha   90.00
_cell.angle_beta   90.00
_cell.angle_gamma   90.00
#
_symmetry.space_group_name_H-M   'P 1'
#
loop_
_entity.id
_entity.type
_entity.pdbx_description
1 polymer ?
#
loop_
_entity_poly.entity_id
_entity_poly.type
_entity_poly.pdbx_seq_one_letter_code
_entity_poly.pdbx_strand_id
1 'polypeptide(L)'
;MKDILEDNFQKITNVLDNLDENREEVLKISRKIVRECSNAIKSIHRNNFNEYNTKIQRIEQDLESMRNLINESPGYLYKYLKTPEQEYVEAIILNALINNKKVPDHIQLNVDALNYTLGLADVVGELRRHVLDNIRNANVEEINEILEKMDEIYSNLFSLDYPSGLTKDLRHKTDTARNLIEKTRADVSLSVQMNTLSSLLKRKNKDL
;
A
#
# COMPACT_ATOMS: atom_id res chain seq x y z
N MET A 1 -19.33 -23.00 46.89
CA MET A 1 -19.19 -23.43 45.48
C MET A 1 -19.83 -22.42 44.54
N LYS A 2 -21.10 -22.04 44.76
CA LYS A 2 -21.78 -20.99 43.99
C LYS A 2 -21.07 -19.64 44.06
N ASP A 3 -20.74 -19.17 45.26
CA ASP A 3 -20.05 -17.87 45.45
C ASP A 3 -18.62 -17.84 44.87
N ILE A 4 -17.93 -18.99 44.85
CA ILE A 4 -16.59 -19.13 44.25
C ILE A 4 -16.68 -19.09 42.72
N LEU A 5 -17.71 -19.73 42.16
CA LEU A 5 -17.97 -19.66 40.72
C LEU A 5 -18.36 -18.24 40.31
N GLU A 6 -19.24 -17.57 41.06
CA GLU A 6 -19.64 -16.18 40.79
C GLU A 6 -18.42 -15.22 40.79
N ASP A 7 -17.53 -15.31 41.79
CA ASP A 7 -16.30 -14.52 41.83
C ASP A 7 -15.35 -14.84 40.65
N ASN A 8 -15.20 -16.12 40.29
CA ASN A 8 -14.39 -16.52 39.13
C ASN A 8 -14.97 -16.00 37.81
N PHE A 9 -16.29 -16.07 37.62
CA PHE A 9 -16.95 -15.53 36.43
C PHE A 9 -16.85 -14.01 36.37
N GLN A 10 -16.93 -13.29 37.49
CA GLN A 10 -16.73 -11.83 37.50
C GLN A 10 -15.31 -11.45 37.05
N LYS A 11 -14.28 -12.18 37.51
CA LYS A 11 -12.89 -11.96 37.06
C LYS A 11 -12.73 -12.21 35.56
N ILE A 12 -13.37 -13.26 35.04
CA ILE A 12 -13.36 -13.56 33.59
C ILE A 12 -14.05 -12.43 32.82
N THR A 13 -15.23 -11.98 33.26
CA THR A 13 -15.96 -10.87 32.62
C THR A 13 -15.09 -9.62 32.53
N ASN A 14 -14.42 -9.22 33.61
CA ASN A 14 -13.55 -8.04 33.61
C ASN A 14 -12.39 -8.16 32.58
N VAL A 15 -11.83 -9.36 32.39
CA VAL A 15 -10.78 -9.59 31.39
C VAL A 15 -11.33 -9.49 29.97
N LEU A 16 -12.52 -10.05 29.73
CA LEU A 16 -13.16 -10.00 28.41
C LEU A 16 -13.64 -8.60 28.05
N ASP A 17 -14.17 -7.85 29.01
CA ASP A 17 -14.59 -6.45 28.82
C ASP A 17 -13.40 -5.58 28.44
N ASN A 18 -12.29 -5.68 29.17
CA ASN A 18 -11.05 -4.95 28.84
C ASN A 18 -10.50 -5.33 27.45
N LEU A 19 -10.60 -6.61 27.07
CA LEU A 19 -10.19 -7.07 25.75
C LEU A 19 -11.08 -6.48 24.63
N ASP A 20 -12.39 -6.39 24.84
CA ASP A 20 -13.31 -5.82 23.86
C ASP A 20 -13.15 -4.30 23.74
N GLU A 21 -12.94 -3.59 24.86
CA GLU A 21 -12.62 -2.15 24.85
C GLU A 21 -11.34 -1.86 24.04
N ASN A 22 -10.26 -2.61 24.30
CA ASN A 22 -9.02 -2.50 23.54
C ASN A 22 -9.22 -2.82 22.06
N ARG A 23 -10.02 -3.85 21.75
CA ARG A 23 -10.35 -4.22 20.37
C ARG A 23 -11.08 -3.09 19.63
N GLU A 24 -12.07 -2.46 20.25
CA GLU A 24 -12.84 -1.37 19.63
C GLU A 24 -11.96 -0.13 19.37
N GLU A 25 -11.07 0.23 20.29
CA GLU A 25 -10.11 1.32 20.06
C GLU A 25 -9.10 0.98 18.95
N VAL A 26 -8.57 -0.26 18.91
CA VAL A 26 -7.71 -0.73 17.82
C VAL A 26 -8.42 -0.65 16.46
N LEU A 27 -9.69 -1.04 16.38
CA LEU A 27 -10.49 -0.96 15.15
C LEU A 27 -10.76 0.48 14.70
N LYS A 28 -10.95 1.39 15.65
CA LYS A 28 -11.13 2.82 15.39
C LYS A 28 -9.85 3.46 14.86
N ILE A 29 -8.70 3.17 15.47
CA ILE A 29 -7.39 3.65 14.99
C ILE A 29 -7.05 3.04 13.63
N SER A 30 -7.26 1.74 13.46
CA SER A 30 -7.09 1.03 12.17
C SER A 30 -7.83 1.72 11.02
N ARG A 31 -9.14 1.98 11.19
CA ARG A 31 -9.95 2.68 10.17
C ARG A 31 -9.46 4.10 9.90
N LYS A 32 -9.00 4.80 10.94
CA LYS A 32 -8.43 6.15 10.80
C LYS A 32 -7.15 6.11 9.96
N ILE A 33 -6.23 5.19 10.24
CA ILE A 33 -4.97 5.02 9.49
C ILE A 33 -5.27 4.72 8.03
N VAL A 34 -6.10 3.72 7.72
CA VAL A 34 -6.44 3.35 6.34
C VAL A 34 -6.98 4.56 5.56
N ARG A 35 -7.89 5.33 6.17
CA ARG A 35 -8.44 6.54 5.53
C ARG A 35 -7.35 7.61 5.29
N GLU A 36 -6.46 7.83 6.24
CA GLU A 36 -5.37 8.79 6.06
C GLU A 36 -4.33 8.32 5.04
N CYS A 37 -4.01 7.02 4.97
CA CYS A 37 -3.16 6.44 3.92
C CYS A 37 -3.77 6.68 2.54
N SER A 38 -5.05 6.34 2.35
CA SER A 38 -5.79 6.62 1.12
C SER A 38 -5.76 8.10 0.73
N ASN A 39 -5.83 9.01 1.71
CA ASN A 39 -5.72 10.45 1.45
C ASN A 39 -4.29 10.88 1.13
N ALA A 40 -3.28 10.30 1.77
CA ALA A 40 -1.87 10.54 1.49
C ALA A 40 -1.51 10.11 0.06
N ILE A 41 -1.98 8.93 -0.38
CA ILE A 41 -1.82 8.44 -1.76
C ILE A 41 -2.45 9.41 -2.76
N LYS A 42 -3.67 9.91 -2.49
CA LYS A 42 -4.28 10.96 -3.34
C LYS A 42 -3.45 12.24 -3.40
N SER A 43 -2.81 12.64 -2.30
CA SER A 43 -1.93 13.81 -2.28
C SER A 43 -0.66 13.57 -3.13
N ILE A 44 -0.10 12.35 -3.14
CA ILE A 44 1.02 11.99 -4.03
C ILE A 44 0.63 12.19 -5.50
N HIS A 45 -0.49 11.62 -5.95
CA HIS A 45 -0.96 11.76 -7.34
C HIS A 45 -1.25 13.21 -7.76
N ARG A 46 -1.58 14.07 -6.79
CA ARG A 46 -1.79 15.51 -7.01
C ARG A 46 -0.51 16.33 -6.88
N ASN A 47 0.65 15.70 -6.69
CA ASN A 47 1.93 16.33 -6.39
C ASN A 47 1.91 17.25 -5.15
N ASN A 48 0.99 17.02 -4.21
CA ASN A 48 0.88 17.78 -2.97
C ASN A 48 1.68 17.13 -1.83
N PHE A 49 3.02 17.20 -1.94
CA PHE A 49 3.92 16.51 -1.01
C PHE A 49 3.92 17.10 0.41
N ASN A 50 3.56 18.38 0.57
CA ASN A 50 3.44 19.00 1.89
C ASN A 50 2.29 18.38 2.70
N GLU A 51 1.14 18.17 2.05
CA GLU A 51 0.00 17.49 2.67
C GLU A 51 0.33 16.03 2.94
N TYR A 52 0.97 15.34 2.00
CA TYR A 52 1.45 13.97 2.20
C TYR A 52 2.34 13.84 3.45
N ASN A 53 3.37 14.69 3.59
CA ASN A 53 4.30 14.64 4.72
C ASN A 53 3.56 14.84 6.06
N THR A 54 2.61 15.78 6.10
CA THR A 54 1.80 16.04 7.30
C THR A 54 0.93 14.83 7.66
N LYS A 55 0.39 14.13 6.66
CA LYS A 55 -0.45 12.94 6.86
C LYS A 55 0.38 11.75 7.34
N ILE A 56 1.54 11.50 6.73
CA ILE A 56 2.42 10.40 7.10
C ILE A 56 2.85 10.51 8.56
N GLN A 57 3.25 11.69 9.03
CA GLN A 57 3.65 11.88 10.43
C GLN A 57 2.52 11.52 11.42
N ARG A 58 1.26 11.82 11.07
CA ARG A 58 0.10 11.45 11.90
C ARG A 58 -0.17 9.95 11.86
N ILE A 59 -0.02 9.34 10.69
CA ILE A 59 -0.18 7.89 10.50
C ILE A 59 0.85 7.12 11.32
N GLU A 60 2.10 7.59 11.36
CA GLU A 60 3.18 6.98 12.15
C GLU A 60 2.86 7.02 13.65
N GLN A 61 2.37 8.16 14.16
CA GLN A 61 1.92 8.30 15.55
C GLN A 61 0.72 7.38 15.87
N ASP A 62 -0.25 7.30 14.96
CA ASP A 62 -1.42 6.42 15.11
C ASP A 62 -1.01 4.94 15.08
N LEU A 63 -0.06 4.55 14.22
CA LEU A 63 0.49 3.20 14.16
C LEU A 63 1.25 2.83 15.43
N GLU A 64 2.07 3.73 15.98
CA GLU A 64 2.75 3.52 17.25
C GLU A 64 1.74 3.32 18.40
N SER A 65 0.72 4.17 18.46
CA SER A 65 -0.37 4.05 19.44
C SER A 65 -1.13 2.73 19.31
N MET A 66 -1.43 2.32 18.07
CA MET A 66 -2.09 1.05 17.78
C MET A 66 -1.23 -0.15 18.20
N ARG A 67 0.07 -0.11 17.94
CA ARG A 67 1.01 -1.18 18.33
C ARG A 67 1.08 -1.32 19.85
N ASN A 68 1.10 -0.22 20.58
CA ASN A 68 1.10 -0.23 22.05
C ASN A 68 -0.14 -0.94 22.61
N LEU A 69 -1.34 -0.60 22.12
CA LEU A 69 -2.59 -1.27 22.52
C LEU A 69 -2.59 -2.76 22.16
N ILE A 70 -2.05 -3.12 21.01
CA ILE A 70 -1.98 -4.51 20.57
C ILE A 70 -1.04 -5.33 21.44
N ASN A 71 0.07 -4.74 21.90
CA ASN A 71 1.03 -5.42 22.78
C ASN A 71 0.45 -5.77 24.16
N GLU A 72 -0.66 -5.16 24.58
CA GLU A 72 -1.39 -5.57 25.79
C GLU A 72 -2.09 -6.94 25.62
N SER A 73 -2.46 -7.30 24.39
CA SER A 73 -3.18 -8.56 24.09
C SER A 73 -2.85 -9.08 22.68
N PRO A 74 -1.58 -9.42 22.40
CA PRO A 74 -1.10 -9.69 21.05
C PRO A 74 -1.80 -10.89 20.40
N GLY A 75 -2.10 -11.93 21.18
CA GLY A 75 -2.76 -13.15 20.67
C GLY A 75 -4.13 -12.91 20.03
N TYR A 76 -4.83 -11.84 20.42
CA TYR A 76 -6.16 -11.50 19.91
C TYR A 76 -6.13 -10.36 18.89
N LEU A 77 -5.25 -9.38 19.11
CA LEU A 77 -5.30 -8.10 18.40
C LEU A 77 -4.29 -7.97 17.26
N TYR A 78 -3.23 -8.79 17.20
CA TYR A 78 -2.17 -8.65 16.19
C TYR A 78 -2.68 -8.70 14.74
N LYS A 79 -3.74 -9.47 14.49
CA LYS A 79 -4.40 -9.58 13.18
C LYS A 79 -4.90 -8.23 12.62
N TYR A 80 -5.17 -7.24 13.47
CA TYR A 80 -5.68 -5.94 13.06
C TYR A 80 -4.61 -5.03 12.47
N LEU A 81 -3.31 -5.36 12.60
CA LEU A 81 -2.21 -4.61 11.96
C LEU A 81 -2.13 -4.82 10.46
N LYS A 82 -2.62 -5.96 9.93
CA LYS A 82 -2.46 -6.34 8.51
C LYS A 82 -2.80 -5.19 7.56
N THR A 83 -4.02 -4.67 7.64
CA THR A 83 -4.51 -3.67 6.69
C THR A 83 -3.84 -2.29 6.89
N PRO A 84 -3.76 -1.72 8.10
CA PRO A 84 -3.07 -0.44 8.30
C PRO A 84 -1.61 -0.45 7.88
N GLU A 85 -0.88 -1.52 8.17
CA GLU A 85 0.53 -1.62 7.81
C GLU A 85 0.72 -1.76 6.30
N GLN A 86 -0.11 -2.57 5.63
CA GLN A 86 -0.11 -2.71 4.18
C GLN A 86 -0.35 -1.37 3.48
N GLU A 87 -1.37 -0.62 3.90
CA GLU A 87 -1.72 0.70 3.36
C GLU A 87 -0.65 1.77 3.65
N TYR A 88 -0.01 1.70 4.83
CA TYR A 88 1.11 2.58 5.17
C TYR A 88 2.32 2.32 4.29
N VAL A 89 2.69 1.04 4.12
CA VAL A 89 3.78 0.64 3.22
C VAL A 89 3.51 1.10 1.80
N GLU A 90 2.30 0.89 1.30
CA GLU A 90 1.90 1.36 -0.03
C GLU A 90 2.15 2.88 -0.20
N ALA A 91 1.69 3.69 0.75
CA ALA A 91 1.88 5.14 0.71
C ALA A 91 3.35 5.59 0.80
N ILE A 92 4.17 4.91 1.60
CA ILE A 92 5.60 5.23 1.74
C ILE A 92 6.38 4.84 0.48
N ILE A 93 6.19 3.61 0.01
CA ILE A 93 6.95 3.11 -1.13
C ILE A 93 6.53 3.82 -2.42
N LEU A 94 5.24 4.08 -2.63
CA LEU A 94 4.76 4.84 -3.79
C LEU A 94 5.44 6.21 -3.88
N ASN A 95 5.49 6.95 -2.77
CA ASN A 95 6.16 8.24 -2.69
C ASN A 95 7.67 8.12 -2.94
N ALA A 96 8.32 7.07 -2.43
CA ALA A 96 9.73 6.84 -2.64
C ALA A 96 10.05 6.58 -4.13
N LEU A 97 9.26 5.73 -4.79
CA LEU A 97 9.46 5.36 -6.18
C LEU A 97 9.18 6.52 -7.15
N ILE A 98 8.10 7.28 -6.94
CA ILE A 98 7.76 8.44 -7.78
C ILE A 98 8.82 9.54 -7.65
N ASN A 99 9.36 9.77 -6.45
CA ASN A 99 10.34 10.82 -6.21
C ASN A 99 11.80 10.34 -6.30
N ASN A 100 12.06 9.14 -6.81
CA ASN A 100 13.41 8.56 -6.91
C ASN A 100 14.20 8.58 -5.58
N LYS A 101 13.49 8.36 -4.45
CA LYS A 101 14.09 8.26 -3.12
C LYS A 101 14.44 6.80 -2.81
N LYS A 102 15.31 6.61 -1.81
CA LYS A 102 15.63 5.28 -1.29
C LYS A 102 14.37 4.62 -0.72
N VAL A 103 14.08 3.41 -1.18
CA VAL A 103 13.02 2.54 -0.66
C VAL A 103 13.44 2.03 0.72
N PRO A 104 12.69 2.34 1.80
CA PRO A 104 12.99 1.81 3.13
C PRO A 104 12.60 0.34 3.23
N ASP A 105 13.33 -0.44 4.04
CA ASP A 105 12.98 -1.84 4.32
C ASP A 105 11.91 -1.97 5.43
N HIS A 106 11.39 -3.19 5.61
CA HIS A 106 10.34 -3.46 6.59
C HIS A 106 10.77 -3.21 8.05
N ILE A 107 12.07 -3.33 8.36
CA ILE A 107 12.63 -3.08 9.70
C ILE A 107 12.62 -1.58 9.97
N GLN A 108 13.06 -0.78 8.99
CA GLN A 108 13.04 0.68 9.06
C GLN A 108 11.63 1.23 9.26
N LEU A 109 10.61 0.57 8.68
CA LEU A 109 9.20 0.94 8.84
C LEU A 109 8.54 0.35 10.10
N ASN A 110 9.24 -0.54 10.82
CA ASN A 110 8.71 -1.31 11.94
C ASN A 110 7.42 -2.09 11.57
N VAL A 111 7.39 -2.70 10.39
CA VAL A 111 6.24 -3.42 9.82
C VAL A 111 6.56 -4.90 9.67
N ASP A 112 5.55 -5.76 9.84
CA ASP A 112 5.67 -7.18 9.56
C ASP A 112 6.08 -7.44 8.09
N ALA A 113 7.02 -8.36 7.87
CA ALA A 113 7.59 -8.63 6.55
C ALA A 113 6.52 -9.05 5.52
N LEU A 114 5.49 -9.78 5.95
CA LEU A 114 4.41 -10.18 5.05
C LEU A 114 3.52 -8.97 4.70
N ASN A 115 3.15 -8.16 5.68
CA ASN A 115 2.38 -6.94 5.45
C ASN A 115 3.12 -5.97 4.52
N TYR A 116 4.43 -5.85 4.68
CA TYR A 116 5.29 -5.07 3.78
C TYR A 116 5.26 -5.60 2.35
N THR A 117 5.40 -6.91 2.18
CA THR A 117 5.36 -7.57 0.87
C THR A 117 4.00 -7.39 0.19
N LEU A 118 2.90 -7.51 0.94
CA LEU A 118 1.55 -7.26 0.43
C LEU A 118 1.35 -5.80 0.00
N GLY A 119 1.92 -4.85 0.76
CA GLY A 119 1.89 -3.42 0.41
C GLY A 119 2.64 -3.14 -0.89
N LEU A 120 3.83 -3.74 -1.07
CA LEU A 120 4.57 -3.65 -2.34
C LEU A 120 3.79 -4.15 -3.55
N ALA A 121 3.00 -5.21 -3.38
CA ALA A 121 2.17 -5.72 -4.47
C ALA A 121 1.06 -4.72 -4.88
N ASP A 122 0.50 -3.97 -3.91
CA ASP A 122 -0.54 -2.97 -4.19
C ASP A 122 0.02 -1.68 -4.81
N VAL A 123 1.27 -1.33 -4.48
CA VAL A 123 1.99 -0.20 -5.11
C VAL A 123 1.99 -0.28 -6.64
N VAL A 124 2.04 -1.50 -7.21
CA VAL A 124 1.99 -1.70 -8.68
C VAL A 124 0.69 -1.13 -9.27
N GLY A 125 -0.43 -1.22 -8.56
CA GLY A 125 -1.70 -0.62 -8.97
C GLY A 125 -1.64 0.90 -9.00
N GLU A 126 -1.07 1.51 -7.97
CA GLU A 126 -0.94 2.97 -7.90
C GLU A 126 0.13 3.51 -8.86
N LEU A 127 1.20 2.75 -9.16
CA LEU A 127 2.14 3.10 -10.23
C LEU A 127 1.47 3.09 -11.60
N ARG A 128 0.63 2.08 -11.89
CA ARG A 128 -0.19 2.08 -13.12
C ARG A 128 -1.05 3.33 -13.19
N ARG A 129 -1.73 3.69 -12.09
CA ARG A 129 -2.55 4.91 -12.04
C ARG A 129 -1.71 6.15 -12.33
N HIS A 130 -0.54 6.27 -11.71
CA HIS A 130 0.37 7.38 -11.93
C HIS A 130 0.81 7.48 -13.41
N VAL A 131 1.14 6.34 -14.05
CA VAL A 131 1.48 6.29 -15.48
C VAL A 131 0.30 6.79 -16.32
N LEU A 132 -0.92 6.29 -16.08
CA LEU A 132 -2.09 6.67 -16.86
C LEU A 132 -2.49 8.14 -16.68
N ASP A 133 -2.36 8.68 -15.46
CA ASP A 133 -2.65 10.08 -15.18
C ASP A 133 -1.66 11.02 -15.89
N ASN A 134 -0.40 10.58 -16.05
CA ASN A 134 0.66 11.36 -16.68
C ASN A 134 0.92 11.05 -18.16
N ILE A 135 0.34 9.97 -18.72
CA ILE A 135 0.64 9.46 -20.07
C ILE A 135 0.53 10.48 -21.21
N ARG A 136 -0.32 11.51 -21.02
CA ARG A 136 -0.54 12.57 -22.03
C ARG A 136 0.57 13.63 -22.04
N ASN A 137 1.20 13.87 -20.89
CA ASN A 137 2.13 14.99 -20.68
C ASN A 137 3.55 14.54 -20.36
N ALA A 138 3.73 13.30 -19.90
CA ALA A 138 5.04 12.73 -19.59
C ALA A 138 5.81 12.41 -20.88
N ASN A 139 7.13 12.51 -20.79
CA ASN A 139 8.01 11.96 -21.82
C ASN A 139 8.02 10.43 -21.73
N VAL A 140 8.49 9.78 -22.80
CA VAL A 140 8.47 8.32 -22.90
C VAL A 140 9.46 7.70 -21.90
N GLU A 141 10.54 8.40 -21.63
CA GLU A 141 11.61 8.00 -20.71
C GLU A 141 11.08 7.85 -19.27
N GLU A 142 10.37 8.85 -18.74
CA GLU A 142 9.76 8.82 -17.39
C GLU A 142 8.77 7.67 -17.23
N ILE A 143 7.97 7.40 -18.26
CA ILE A 143 7.03 6.27 -18.24
C ILE A 143 7.78 4.94 -18.21
N ASN A 144 8.86 4.81 -18.99
CA ASN A 144 9.68 3.60 -19.01
C ASN A 144 10.36 3.36 -17.66
N GLU A 145 10.90 4.40 -17.01
CA GLU A 145 11.47 4.28 -15.66
C GLU A 145 10.46 3.73 -14.64
N ILE A 146 9.20 4.16 -14.72
CA ILE A 146 8.16 3.65 -13.83
C ILE A 146 7.80 2.20 -14.16
N LEU A 147 7.70 1.85 -15.44
CA LEU A 147 7.45 0.47 -15.86
C LEU A 147 8.56 -0.48 -15.38
N GLU A 148 9.82 -0.06 -15.48
CA GLU A 148 10.97 -0.83 -14.97
C GLU A 148 10.87 -1.06 -13.46
N LYS A 149 10.50 -0.04 -12.68
CA LYS A 149 10.25 -0.20 -11.24
C LYS A 149 9.11 -1.18 -10.95
N MET A 150 8.04 -1.17 -11.74
CA MET A 150 6.95 -2.14 -11.60
C MET A 150 7.43 -3.57 -11.87
N ASP A 151 8.27 -3.78 -12.90
CA ASP A 151 8.87 -5.07 -13.22
C ASP A 151 9.83 -5.57 -12.15
N GLU A 152 10.62 -4.67 -11.56
CA GLU A 152 11.53 -5.00 -10.46
C GLU A 152 10.75 -5.46 -9.22
N ILE A 153 9.67 -4.75 -8.85
CA ILE A 153 8.78 -5.18 -7.77
C ILE A 153 8.21 -6.57 -8.07
N TYR A 154 7.63 -6.77 -9.26
CA TYR A 154 7.06 -8.06 -9.65
C TYR A 154 8.09 -9.19 -9.60
N SER A 155 9.30 -8.97 -10.11
CA SER A 155 10.36 -9.98 -10.14
C SER A 155 10.76 -10.42 -8.72
N ASN A 156 10.90 -9.46 -7.80
CA ASN A 156 11.17 -9.74 -6.40
C ASN A 156 10.00 -10.47 -5.72
N LEU A 157 8.75 -10.04 -5.95
CA LEU A 157 7.56 -10.71 -5.41
C LEU A 157 7.43 -12.15 -5.92
N PHE A 158 7.69 -12.37 -7.20
CA PHE A 158 7.63 -13.70 -7.83
C PHE A 158 8.70 -14.66 -7.30
N SER A 159 9.85 -14.13 -6.86
CA SER A 159 10.92 -14.95 -6.27
C SER A 159 10.59 -15.50 -4.87
N LEU A 160 9.55 -14.98 -4.22
CA LEU A 160 9.11 -15.43 -2.90
C LEU A 160 8.26 -16.71 -3.00
N ASP A 161 8.92 -17.84 -3.25
CA ASP A 161 8.28 -19.15 -3.34
C ASP A 161 8.04 -19.77 -1.95
N TYR A 162 6.96 -19.32 -1.31
CA TYR A 162 6.52 -19.83 0.00
C TYR A 162 5.08 -20.37 -0.07
N PRO A 163 4.74 -21.37 0.77
CA PRO A 163 3.39 -21.93 0.82
C PRO A 163 2.32 -20.85 1.08
N SER A 164 1.18 -20.97 0.41
CA SER A 164 0.05 -20.02 0.51
C SER A 164 -0.47 -19.83 1.93
N GLY A 165 -0.36 -20.85 2.78
CA GLY A 165 -0.72 -20.77 4.20
C GLY A 165 0.14 -19.80 5.01
N LEU A 166 1.37 -19.55 4.56
CA LEU A 166 2.28 -18.56 5.16
C LEU A 166 2.07 -17.18 4.54
N THR A 167 1.80 -17.11 3.23
CA THR A 167 1.82 -15.85 2.47
C THR A 167 0.48 -15.15 2.29
N LYS A 168 -0.62 -15.69 2.87
CA LYS A 168 -1.93 -15.03 3.05
C LYS A 168 -2.29 -14.04 1.92
N ASP A 169 -2.43 -14.55 0.70
CA ASP A 169 -2.86 -13.86 -0.53
C ASP A 169 -1.75 -13.29 -1.45
N LEU A 170 -0.47 -13.45 -1.10
CA LEU A 170 0.64 -12.93 -1.90
C LEU A 170 0.64 -13.41 -3.36
N ARG A 171 0.39 -14.70 -3.60
CA ARG A 171 0.38 -15.27 -4.95
C ARG A 171 -0.67 -14.60 -5.85
N HIS A 172 -1.89 -14.45 -5.34
CA HIS A 172 -2.97 -13.78 -6.06
C HIS A 172 -2.64 -12.31 -6.36
N LYS A 173 -2.07 -11.59 -5.37
CA LYS A 173 -1.64 -10.20 -5.59
C LYS A 173 -0.49 -10.10 -6.59
N THR A 174 0.45 -11.04 -6.58
CA THR A 174 1.57 -11.10 -7.54
C THR A 174 1.07 -11.34 -8.96
N ASP A 175 0.10 -12.26 -9.14
CA ASP A 175 -0.55 -12.51 -10.44
C ASP A 175 -1.34 -11.27 -10.91
N THR A 176 -2.00 -10.58 -9.98
CA THR A 176 -2.71 -9.32 -10.27
C THR A 176 -1.72 -8.23 -10.71
N ALA A 177 -0.60 -8.07 -10.00
CA ALA A 177 0.48 -7.14 -10.36
C ALA A 177 1.01 -7.40 -11.78
N ARG A 178 1.23 -8.68 -12.15
CA ARG A 178 1.62 -9.06 -13.51
C ARG A 178 0.64 -8.58 -14.57
N ASN A 179 -0.65 -8.87 -14.36
CA ASN A 179 -1.71 -8.46 -15.28
C ASN A 179 -1.78 -6.92 -15.41
N LEU A 180 -1.57 -6.19 -14.31
CA LEU A 180 -1.52 -4.73 -14.33
C LEU A 180 -0.32 -4.21 -15.13
N ILE A 181 0.86 -4.81 -14.98
CA ILE A 181 2.07 -4.45 -15.74
C ILE A 181 1.82 -4.67 -17.24
N GLU A 182 1.33 -5.85 -17.63
CA GLU A 182 1.08 -6.20 -19.03
C GLU A 182 0.07 -5.22 -19.68
N LYS A 183 -1.03 -4.91 -18.99
CA LYS A 183 -1.99 -3.90 -19.44
C LYS A 183 -1.38 -2.51 -19.55
N THR A 184 -0.52 -2.12 -18.61
CA THR A 184 0.09 -0.78 -18.61
C THR A 184 1.03 -0.62 -19.80
N ARG A 185 1.82 -1.64 -20.12
CA ARG A 185 2.66 -1.62 -21.34
C ARG A 185 1.82 -1.49 -22.61
N ALA A 186 0.70 -2.22 -22.70
CA ALA A 186 -0.19 -2.13 -23.86
C ALA A 186 -0.77 -0.71 -24.02
N ASP A 187 -1.26 -0.11 -22.92
CA ASP A 187 -1.82 1.24 -22.92
C ASP A 187 -0.76 2.30 -23.30
N VAL A 188 0.45 2.19 -22.75
CA VAL A 188 1.59 3.06 -23.06
C VAL A 188 1.98 2.96 -24.54
N SER A 189 2.15 1.74 -25.04
CA SER A 189 2.50 1.51 -26.46
C SER A 189 1.46 2.12 -27.40
N LEU A 190 0.17 1.96 -27.09
CA LEU A 190 -0.91 2.54 -27.89
C LEU A 190 -0.84 4.08 -27.89
N SER A 191 -0.63 4.68 -26.72
CA SER A 191 -0.54 6.14 -26.59
C SER A 191 0.64 6.72 -27.39
N VAL A 192 1.82 6.08 -27.31
CA VAL A 192 3.02 6.49 -28.07
C VAL A 192 2.78 6.42 -29.57
N GLN A 193 2.16 5.35 -30.07
CA GLN A 193 1.81 5.22 -31.49
C GLN A 193 0.81 6.27 -31.94
N MET A 194 -0.22 6.56 -31.13
CA MET A 194 -1.21 7.61 -31.43
C MET A 194 -0.57 9.00 -31.49
N ASN A 195 0.33 9.33 -30.56
CA ASN A 195 1.07 10.58 -30.56
C ASN A 195 1.97 10.71 -31.81
N THR A 196 2.66 9.63 -32.17
CA THR A 196 3.47 9.58 -33.39
C THR A 196 2.63 9.83 -34.64
N LEU A 197 1.50 9.13 -34.78
CA LEU A 197 0.58 9.31 -35.91
C LEU A 197 0.03 10.75 -35.98
N SER A 198 -0.41 11.31 -34.85
CA SER A 198 -0.89 12.69 -34.76
C SER A 198 0.17 13.70 -35.20
N SER A 199 1.44 13.47 -34.82
CA SER A 199 2.55 14.34 -35.23
C SER A 199 2.80 14.29 -36.74
N LEU A 200 2.73 13.10 -37.37
CA LEU A 200 2.90 12.93 -38.81
C LEU A 200 1.77 13.59 -39.60
N LEU A 201 0.52 13.46 -39.14
CA LEU A 201 -0.64 14.12 -39.76
C LEU A 201 -0.54 15.65 -39.68
N LYS A 202 -0.11 16.20 -38.54
CA LYS A 202 0.12 17.64 -38.38
C LYS A 202 1.23 18.17 -39.30
N ARG A 203 2.30 17.39 -39.54
CA ARG A 203 3.35 17.75 -40.49
C ARG A 203 2.81 17.78 -41.91
N LYS A 204 2.13 16.71 -42.33
CA LYS A 204 1.54 16.62 -43.68
C LYS A 204 0.55 17.74 -44.00
N ASN A 205 -0.24 18.19 -43.03
CA ASN A 205 -1.18 19.31 -43.21
C ASN A 205 -0.51 20.70 -43.24
N LYS A 206 0.75 20.84 -42.80
CA LYS A 206 1.53 22.08 -42.92
C LYS A 206 2.25 22.19 -44.26
N ASP A 207 2.47 21.07 -44.93
CA ASP A 207 3.14 20.98 -46.23
C ASP A 207 2.15 21.12 -47.42
N LEU A 208 0.86 21.37 -47.13
CA LEU A 208 -0.24 21.64 -48.05
C LEU A 208 -0.66 23.11 -47.96
#